data_AF-A0A8W8L4L4-F1
#
_entry.id   AF-A0A8W8L4L4-F1
#
_cell.length_a   1.000
_cell.length_b   1.000
_cell.length_c   1.000
_cell.angle_alpha   90.00
_cell.angle_beta   90.00
_cell.angle_gamma   90.00
#
_symmetry.space_group_name_H-M   'P 1'
#
loop_
_entity.id
_entity.type
_entity.pdbx_description
1 polymer ?
#
loop_
_entity_poly.entity_id
_entity_poly.type
_entity_poly.pdbx_seq_one_letter_code
_entity_poly.pdbx_strand_id
1 'polypeptide(L)'
;HRKAPKESHIWVRNQIIVGIILSIGMCLGAYHFLPIQISDIKSPADRLVLAVRCISISTIPVFALFKSVADTRFFTRAIDPVKGGGEDMVDVPNRILRNTTEQFLLHAVGLLTLSTFLDEASLKILPILSCDFVIFRMLFWWGYLNAPLNRAVGMSGTASTTICVYAYCMYCILKPVFISFIG
;
A
#
# COMPACT_ATOMS: atom_id res chain seq x y z
N HIS A 1 -11.73 -11.50 -27.77
CA HIS A 1 -11.88 -10.63 -26.58
C HIS A 1 -12.46 -9.28 -26.99
N ARG A 2 -13.69 -8.92 -26.56
CA ARG A 2 -14.23 -7.56 -26.79
C ARG A 2 -13.44 -6.56 -25.94
N LYS A 3 -12.99 -5.45 -26.54
CA LYS A 3 -12.37 -4.34 -25.79
C LYS A 3 -13.42 -3.69 -24.90
N ALA A 4 -13.00 -3.21 -23.72
CA ALA A 4 -13.87 -2.45 -22.85
C ALA A 4 -14.33 -1.15 -23.55
N PRO A 5 -15.50 -0.60 -23.20
CA PRO A 5 -15.98 0.68 -23.73
C PRO A 5 -14.96 1.80 -23.46
N LYS A 6 -14.85 2.77 -24.39
CA LYS A 6 -13.96 3.92 -24.26
C LYS A 6 -14.21 4.72 -22.97
N GLU A 7 -15.47 4.83 -22.55
CA GLU A 7 -15.87 5.51 -21.32
C GLU A 7 -15.28 4.85 -20.07
N SER A 8 -15.23 3.52 -20.03
CA SER A 8 -14.60 2.78 -18.93
C SER A 8 -13.11 3.10 -18.80
N HIS A 9 -12.41 3.24 -19.93
CA HIS A 9 -11.00 3.62 -19.94
C HIS A 9 -10.79 5.05 -19.42
N ILE A 10 -11.62 6.00 -19.83
CA ILE A 10 -11.56 7.40 -19.36
C ILE A 10 -11.83 7.46 -17.86
N TRP A 11 -12.84 6.73 -17.39
CA TRP A 11 -13.20 6.66 -15.98
C TRP A 11 -12.05 6.14 -15.11
N VAL A 12 -11.47 4.99 -15.49
CA VAL A 12 -10.33 4.40 -14.77
C VAL A 12 -9.12 5.32 -14.79
N ARG A 13 -8.82 5.96 -15.93
CA ARG A 13 -7.71 6.93 -16.02
C ARG A 13 -7.89 8.09 -15.05
N ASN A 14 -9.08 8.66 -14.98
CA ASN A 14 -9.36 9.79 -14.08
C ASN A 14 -9.17 9.37 -12.62
N GLN A 15 -9.61 8.16 -12.25
CA GLN A 15 -9.37 7.62 -10.92
C GLN A 15 -7.89 7.40 -10.61
N ILE A 16 -7.11 6.92 -11.59
CA ILE A 16 -5.66 6.76 -11.43
C ILE A 16 -5.02 8.10 -11.08
N ILE A 17 -5.34 9.15 -11.86
CA ILE A 17 -4.82 10.51 -11.65
C ILE A 17 -5.21 11.03 -10.27
N VAL A 18 -6.48 10.88 -9.88
CA VAL A 18 -6.97 11.30 -8.56
C VAL A 18 -6.22 10.58 -7.44
N GLY A 19 -6.06 9.25 -7.52
CA GLY A 19 -5.35 8.50 -6.50
C GLY A 19 -3.89 8.90 -6.35
N ILE A 20 -3.19 9.20 -7.45
CA ILE A 20 -1.80 9.69 -7.42
C ILE A 20 -1.74 11.08 -6.76
N ILE A 21 -2.60 12.02 -7.19
CA ILE A 21 -2.60 13.38 -6.64
C ILE A 21 -2.92 13.35 -5.15
N LEU A 22 -3.93 12.57 -4.74
CA LEU A 22 -4.28 12.42 -3.33
C LEU A 22 -3.13 11.81 -2.52
N SER A 23 -2.49 10.75 -3.03
CA SER A 23 -1.37 10.09 -2.34
C SER A 23 -0.20 11.04 -2.10
N ILE A 24 0.22 11.75 -3.15
CA ILE A 24 1.31 12.74 -3.06
C ILE A 24 0.90 13.89 -2.12
N GLY A 25 -0.31 14.43 -2.29
CA GLY A 25 -0.83 15.53 -1.48
C GLY A 25 -0.93 15.16 0.01
N MET A 26 -1.41 13.96 0.33
CA MET A 26 -1.52 13.45 1.69
C MET A 26 -0.14 13.21 2.31
N CYS A 27 0.78 12.57 1.58
CA CYS A 27 2.15 12.36 2.06
C CYS A 27 2.88 13.69 2.32
N LEU A 28 2.86 14.62 1.36
CA LEU A 28 3.52 15.92 1.51
C LEU A 28 2.85 16.76 2.59
N GLY A 29 1.53 16.82 2.60
CA GLY A 29 0.76 17.54 3.62
C GLY A 29 1.07 17.01 5.02
N ALA A 30 1.05 15.69 5.20
CA ALA A 30 1.41 15.07 6.46
C ALA A 30 2.87 15.38 6.86
N TYR A 31 3.80 15.30 5.93
CA TYR A 31 5.22 15.52 6.19
C TYR A 31 5.55 16.95 6.63
N HIS A 32 4.87 17.94 6.04
CA HIS A 32 5.12 19.36 6.30
C HIS A 32 4.28 19.95 7.43
N PHE A 33 3.04 19.47 7.63
CA PHE A 33 2.10 20.09 8.57
C PHE A 33 1.85 19.29 9.85
N LEU A 34 2.11 17.98 9.88
CA LEU A 34 1.95 17.22 11.12
C LEU A 34 3.18 17.38 12.01
N PRO A 35 3.00 17.70 13.30
CA PRO A 35 4.08 17.85 14.27
C PRO A 35 4.59 16.47 14.75
N ILE A 36 4.98 15.60 13.82
CA ILE A 36 5.55 14.29 14.13
C ILE A 36 7.02 14.48 14.47
N GLN A 37 7.34 14.31 15.75
CA GLN A 37 8.71 14.33 16.25
C GLN A 37 9.17 12.89 16.45
N ILE A 38 10.27 12.53 15.79
CA ILE A 38 10.98 11.28 16.04
C ILE A 38 12.20 11.65 16.87
N SER A 39 12.25 11.18 18.11
CA SER A 39 13.40 11.36 19.00
C SER A 39 14.06 10.03 19.30
N ASP A 40 15.26 10.09 19.87
CA ASP A 40 15.96 8.94 20.46
C ASP A 40 16.38 7.84 19.47
N ILE A 41 16.56 8.17 18.19
CA ILE A 41 17.05 7.24 17.17
C ILE A 41 18.56 7.39 17.02
N LYS A 42 19.32 6.53 17.71
CA LYS A 42 20.78 6.67 17.85
C LYS A 42 21.56 5.79 16.89
N SER A 43 20.94 4.71 16.40
CA SER A 43 21.58 3.71 15.56
C SER A 43 20.75 3.34 14.32
N PRO A 44 21.37 2.74 13.29
CA PRO A 44 20.63 2.15 12.17
C PRO A 44 19.63 1.06 12.62
N ALA A 45 19.94 0.33 13.69
CA ALA A 45 19.03 -0.67 14.25
C ALA A 45 17.74 -0.04 14.78
N ASP A 46 17.82 1.13 15.42
CA ASP A 46 16.64 1.85 15.93
C ASP A 46 15.71 2.30 14.78
N ARG A 47 16.27 2.66 13.62
CA ARG A 47 15.51 3.00 12.40
C ARG A 47 14.71 1.80 11.88
N LEU A 48 15.32 0.62 11.89
CA LEU A 48 14.65 -0.63 11.52
C LEU A 48 13.54 -0.99 12.53
N VAL A 49 13.78 -0.80 13.83
CA VAL A 49 12.75 -0.99 14.87
C VAL A 49 11.57 -0.06 14.63
N LEU A 50 11.81 1.21 14.32
CA LEU A 50 10.76 2.15 13.94
C LEU A 50 10.01 1.68 12.70
N ALA A 51 10.71 1.25 11.65
CA ALA A 51 10.09 0.72 10.44
C ALA A 51 9.19 -0.49 10.71
N VAL A 52 9.62 -1.44 11.55
CA VAL A 52 8.80 -2.61 11.94
C VAL A 52 7.54 -2.20 12.71
N ARG A 53 7.66 -1.23 13.64
CA ARG A 53 6.51 -0.67 14.35
C ARG A 53 5.53 -0.01 13.39
N CYS A 54 6.03 0.74 12.41
CA CYS A 54 5.22 1.37 11.37
C CYS A 54 4.54 0.33 10.46
N ILE A 55 5.25 -0.72 10.03
CA ILE A 55 4.69 -1.83 9.25
C ILE A 55 3.54 -2.52 10.01
N SER A 56 3.62 -2.60 11.33
CA SER A 56 2.53 -3.15 12.16
C SER A 56 1.23 -2.37 11.96
N ILE A 57 1.28 -1.05 11.75
CA ILE A 57 0.11 -0.23 11.40
C ILE A 57 -0.45 -0.65 10.03
N SER A 58 0.44 -0.89 9.04
CA SER A 58 0.05 -1.32 7.69
C SER A 58 -0.62 -2.70 7.63
N THR A 59 -0.56 -3.50 8.71
CA THR A 59 -1.26 -4.80 8.79
C THR A 59 -2.77 -4.66 8.99
N ILE A 60 -3.25 -3.52 9.48
CA ILE A 60 -4.68 -3.28 9.78
C ILE A 60 -5.62 -3.68 8.62
N PRO A 61 -5.43 -3.21 7.37
CA PRO A 61 -6.28 -3.60 6.25
C PRO A 61 -6.18 -5.09 5.90
N VAL A 62 -5.02 -5.72 6.11
CA VAL A 62 -4.83 -7.16 5.86
C VAL A 62 -5.67 -7.98 6.84
N PHE A 63 -5.61 -7.68 8.14
CA PHE A 63 -6.42 -8.35 9.16
C PHE A 63 -7.92 -8.10 8.95
N ALA A 64 -8.31 -6.88 8.59
CA ALA A 64 -9.71 -6.55 8.33
C ALA A 64 -10.26 -7.33 7.13
N LEU A 65 -9.49 -7.45 6.05
CA LEU A 65 -9.88 -8.23 4.87
C LEU A 65 -9.85 -9.74 5.12
N PHE A 66 -8.88 -10.23 5.90
CA PHE A 66 -8.85 -11.61 6.35
C PHE A 66 -10.11 -11.96 7.12
N LYS A 67 -10.50 -11.11 8.09
CA LYS A 67 -11.74 -11.25 8.83
C LYS A 67 -12.97 -11.21 7.91
N SER A 68 -13.01 -10.28 6.95
CA SER A 68 -14.10 -10.19 5.97
C SER A 68 -14.29 -11.50 5.18
N VAL A 69 -13.20 -12.11 4.69
CA VAL A 69 -13.25 -13.42 4.02
C VAL A 69 -13.73 -14.51 4.99
N ALA A 70 -13.20 -14.54 6.20
CA ALA A 70 -13.56 -15.53 7.21
C ALA A 70 -15.05 -15.45 7.58
N ASP A 71 -15.57 -14.24 7.79
CA ASP A 71 -16.98 -13.99 8.08
C ASP A 71 -17.87 -14.44 6.91
N THR A 72 -17.51 -14.09 5.67
CA THR A 72 -18.24 -14.55 4.48
C THR A 72 -18.29 -16.08 4.40
N ARG A 73 -17.20 -16.77 4.74
CA ARG A 73 -17.22 -18.25 4.78
C ARG A 73 -18.10 -18.77 5.90
N PHE A 74 -17.96 -18.24 7.10
CA PHE A 74 -18.63 -18.74 8.28
C PHE A 74 -20.15 -18.57 8.21
N PHE A 75 -20.63 -17.48 7.62
CA PHE A 75 -22.06 -17.13 7.58
C PHE A 75 -22.76 -17.48 6.26
N THR A 76 -22.07 -18.12 5.31
CA THR A 76 -22.67 -18.48 4.01
C THR A 76 -22.41 -19.94 3.65
N ARG A 77 -22.97 -20.36 2.51
CA ARG A 77 -22.69 -21.67 1.91
C ARG A 77 -21.22 -21.90 1.54
N ALA A 78 -20.38 -20.86 1.57
CA ALA A 78 -18.94 -20.96 1.34
C ALA A 78 -18.14 -21.55 2.52
N ILE A 79 -18.82 -22.00 3.59
CA ILE A 79 -18.23 -22.64 4.77
C ILE A 79 -17.50 -23.95 4.42
N ASP A 80 -18.04 -24.74 3.49
CA ASP A 80 -17.44 -25.98 3.01
C ASP A 80 -16.92 -25.79 1.58
N PRO A 81 -15.62 -25.48 1.41
CA PRO A 81 -15.04 -25.26 0.08
C PRO A 81 -14.90 -26.56 -0.73
N VAL A 82 -15.04 -27.74 -0.12
CA VAL A 82 -14.88 -29.03 -0.81
C VAL A 82 -16.20 -29.45 -1.45
N LYS A 83 -17.33 -29.21 -0.77
CA LYS A 83 -18.66 -29.41 -1.36
C LYS A 83 -18.95 -28.45 -2.51
N GLY A 84 -18.30 -27.29 -2.52
CA GLY A 84 -18.45 -26.26 -3.54
C GLY A 84 -19.79 -25.53 -3.49
N GLY A 85 -20.03 -24.64 -4.45
CA GLY A 85 -21.27 -23.88 -4.59
C GLY A 85 -21.30 -22.56 -3.82
N GLY A 86 -20.18 -22.13 -3.23
CA GLY A 86 -20.02 -20.83 -2.55
C GLY A 86 -18.86 -19.99 -3.08
N GLU A 87 -18.28 -20.38 -4.22
CA GLU A 87 -17.10 -19.74 -4.81
C GLU A 87 -17.39 -18.29 -5.21
N ASP A 88 -18.60 -18.02 -5.69
CA ASP A 88 -19.08 -16.69 -6.06
C ASP A 88 -19.07 -15.70 -4.89
N MET A 89 -19.44 -16.18 -3.69
CA MET A 89 -19.49 -15.36 -2.47
C MET A 89 -18.10 -14.87 -2.02
N VAL A 90 -17.07 -15.68 -2.25
CA VAL A 90 -15.71 -15.41 -1.79
C VAL A 90 -14.78 -14.92 -2.90
N ASP A 91 -15.21 -14.92 -4.17
CA ASP A 91 -14.37 -14.50 -5.30
C ASP A 91 -13.85 -13.07 -5.13
N VAL A 92 -14.75 -12.10 -4.94
CA VAL A 92 -14.36 -10.69 -4.76
C VAL A 92 -13.57 -10.47 -3.45
N PRO A 93 -14.03 -10.91 -2.27
CA PRO A 93 -13.27 -10.79 -1.03
C PRO A 93 -11.85 -11.38 -1.12
N ASN A 94 -11.69 -12.56 -1.71
CA ASN A 94 -10.37 -13.19 -1.90
C ASN A 94 -9.48 -12.39 -2.83
N ARG A 95 -10.01 -11.80 -3.92
CA ARG A 95 -9.23 -10.94 -4.81
C ARG A 95 -8.72 -9.69 -4.10
N ILE A 96 -9.55 -9.08 -3.27
CA ILE A 96 -9.18 -7.88 -2.51
C ILE A 96 -8.12 -8.23 -1.45
N LEU A 97 -8.31 -9.32 -0.70
CA LEU A 97 -7.35 -9.80 0.30
C LEU A 97 -6.01 -10.15 -0.34
N ARG A 98 -6.02 -10.93 -1.43
CA ARG A 98 -4.80 -11.31 -2.15
C ARG A 98 -4.05 -10.09 -2.66
N ASN A 99 -4.73 -9.18 -3.35
CA ASN A 99 -4.09 -7.96 -3.84
C ASN A 99 -3.53 -7.11 -2.69
N THR A 100 -4.28 -6.95 -1.60
CA THR A 100 -3.82 -6.18 -0.44
C THR A 100 -2.60 -6.82 0.23
N THR A 101 -2.55 -8.16 0.29
CA THR A 101 -1.41 -8.91 0.83
C THR A 101 -0.17 -8.74 -0.06
N GLU A 102 -0.32 -8.87 -1.38
CA GLU A 102 0.76 -8.65 -2.34
C GLU A 102 1.32 -7.20 -2.24
N GLN A 103 0.44 -6.19 -2.14
CA GLN A 103 0.87 -4.81 -1.96
C GLN A 103 1.48 -4.55 -0.58
N PHE A 104 0.98 -5.20 0.48
CA PHE A 104 1.54 -5.12 1.82
C PHE A 104 2.98 -5.63 1.86
N LEU A 105 3.27 -6.76 1.20
CA LEU A 105 4.64 -7.30 1.13
C LEU A 105 5.60 -6.31 0.46
N LEU A 106 5.20 -5.72 -0.68
CA LEU A 106 6.00 -4.71 -1.37
C LEU A 106 6.23 -3.49 -0.48
N HIS A 107 5.18 -2.99 0.17
CA HIS A 107 5.25 -1.85 1.08
C HIS A 107 6.16 -2.14 2.29
N ALA A 108 6.03 -3.31 2.93
CA ALA A 108 6.83 -3.68 4.09
C ALA A 108 8.33 -3.76 3.76
N VAL A 109 8.67 -4.47 2.67
CA VAL A 109 10.07 -4.55 2.19
C VAL A 109 10.60 -3.16 1.80
N GLY A 110 9.75 -2.34 1.16
CA GLY A 110 10.08 -0.95 0.82
C GLY A 110 10.38 -0.10 2.05
N LEU A 111 9.57 -0.17 3.11
CA LEU A 111 9.77 0.59 4.35
C LEU A 111 11.04 0.16 5.10
N LEU A 112 11.29 -1.15 5.18
CA LEU A 112 12.52 -1.68 5.78
C LEU A 112 13.74 -1.16 5.03
N THR A 113 13.73 -1.26 3.70
CA THR A 113 14.82 -0.81 2.84
C THR A 113 15.00 0.71 2.93
N LEU A 114 13.91 1.47 2.90
CA LEU A 114 13.95 2.93 3.01
C LEU A 114 14.59 3.37 4.33
N SER A 115 14.24 2.71 5.44
CA SER A 115 14.74 3.07 6.78
C SER A 115 16.27 2.99 6.91
N THR A 116 16.95 2.22 6.06
CA THR A 116 18.42 2.12 6.08
C THR A 116 19.11 3.33 5.44
N PHE A 117 18.38 4.12 4.64
CA PHE A 117 18.92 5.27 3.91
C PHE A 117 18.49 6.63 4.49
N LEU A 118 17.45 6.66 5.32
CA LEU A 118 16.93 7.92 5.88
C LEU A 118 17.84 8.47 6.98
N ASP A 119 17.94 9.80 7.03
CA ASP A 119 18.42 10.54 8.19
C ASP A 119 17.31 10.72 9.23
N GLU A 120 17.70 11.15 10.43
CA GLU A 120 16.76 11.32 11.57
C GLU A 120 15.62 12.29 11.25
N ALA A 121 15.92 13.39 10.57
CA ALA A 121 14.94 14.41 10.18
C ALA A 121 13.84 13.84 9.25
N SER A 122 14.19 12.85 8.44
CA SER A 122 13.27 12.24 7.47
C SER A 122 12.54 11.01 8.01
N LEU A 123 12.89 10.47 9.18
CA LEU A 123 12.30 9.23 9.72
C LEU A 123 10.78 9.30 9.94
N LYS A 124 10.23 10.50 10.15
CA LYS A 124 8.78 10.71 10.24
C LYS A 124 8.02 10.28 8.98
N ILE A 125 8.69 10.11 7.83
CA ILE A 125 8.07 9.58 6.63
C ILE A 125 7.57 8.14 6.81
N LEU A 126 8.22 7.32 7.65
CA LEU A 126 7.84 5.91 7.85
C LEU A 126 6.41 5.73 8.40
N PRO A 127 6.01 6.38 9.51
CA PRO A 127 4.62 6.31 9.98
C PRO A 127 3.64 6.96 9.00
N ILE A 128 4.04 8.03 8.29
CA ILE A 128 3.19 8.68 7.27
C ILE A 128 2.85 7.70 6.16
N LEU A 129 3.86 7.05 5.57
CA LEU A 129 3.67 6.07 4.49
C LEU A 129 2.83 4.86 4.94
N SER A 130 2.92 4.49 6.22
CA SER A 130 2.11 3.40 6.79
C SER A 130 0.64 3.78 6.90
N CYS A 131 0.35 5.00 7.38
CA CYS A 131 -1.01 5.55 7.39
C CYS A 131 -1.57 5.72 5.98
N ASP A 132 -0.75 6.23 5.05
CA ASP A 132 -1.10 6.37 3.63
C ASP A 132 -1.51 5.01 3.03
N PHE A 133 -0.70 3.96 3.28
CA PHE A 133 -1.02 2.60 2.86
C PHE A 133 -2.38 2.16 3.39
N VAL A 134 -2.65 2.30 4.69
CA VAL A 134 -3.94 1.94 5.29
C VAL A 134 -5.09 2.66 4.59
N ILE A 135 -5.01 3.98 4.43
CA ILE A 135 -6.05 4.80 3.83
C ILE A 135 -6.35 4.35 2.39
N PHE A 136 -5.33 4.19 1.56
CA PHE A 136 -5.53 3.78 0.17
C PHE A 136 -5.98 2.32 0.03
N ARG A 137 -5.64 1.43 0.97
CA ARG A 137 -6.22 0.07 1.00
C ARG A 137 -7.69 0.08 1.38
N MET A 138 -8.12 0.96 2.30
CA MET A 138 -9.54 1.14 2.61
C MET A 138 -10.30 1.73 1.41
N LEU A 139 -9.73 2.72 0.71
CA LEU A 139 -10.30 3.27 -0.53
C LEU A 139 -10.36 2.22 -1.65
N PHE A 140 -9.34 1.37 -1.78
CA PHE A 140 -9.32 0.27 -2.74
C PHE A 140 -10.45 -0.72 -2.47
N TRP A 141 -10.59 -1.15 -1.21
CA TRP A 141 -11.62 -2.07 -0.77
C TRP A 141 -13.02 -1.47 -0.99
N TRP A 142 -13.27 -0.26 -0.48
CA TRP A 142 -14.55 0.43 -0.65
C TRP A 142 -14.90 0.65 -2.12
N GLY A 143 -13.93 1.09 -2.93
CA GLY A 143 -14.11 1.25 -4.37
C GLY A 143 -14.54 -0.05 -5.04
N TYR A 144 -13.87 -1.17 -4.72
CA TYR A 144 -14.19 -2.48 -5.29
C TYR A 144 -15.62 -2.92 -4.97
N LEU A 145 -16.10 -2.69 -3.75
CA LEU A 145 -17.45 -3.08 -3.33
C LEU A 145 -18.55 -2.28 -4.06
N ASN A 146 -18.30 -1.02 -4.40
CA ASN A 146 -19.29 -0.19 -5.09
C ASN A 146 -19.36 -0.48 -6.59
N ALA A 147 -18.21 -0.60 -7.25
CA ALA A 147 -18.13 -1.05 -8.64
C ALA A 147 -16.72 -1.59 -8.94
N PRO A 148 -16.56 -2.66 -9.74
CA PRO A 148 -15.24 -3.25 -10.01
C PRO A 148 -14.20 -2.27 -10.56
N LEU A 149 -14.63 -1.23 -11.28
CA LEU A 149 -13.75 -0.19 -11.84
C LEU A 149 -13.34 0.88 -10.82
N ASN A 150 -14.08 1.05 -9.72
CA ASN A 150 -13.87 2.11 -8.72
C ASN A 150 -12.69 1.86 -7.78
N ARG A 151 -12.07 0.69 -7.86
CA ARG A 151 -10.87 0.33 -7.11
C ARG A 151 -9.63 1.11 -7.53
N ALA A 152 -9.65 1.80 -8.67
CA ALA A 152 -8.45 2.37 -9.27
C ALA A 152 -7.84 3.53 -8.46
N VAL A 153 -8.65 4.31 -7.74
CA VAL A 153 -8.15 5.38 -6.83
C VAL A 153 -7.26 4.79 -5.73
N GLY A 154 -7.79 3.80 -5.00
CA GLY A 154 -7.03 3.10 -3.96
C GLY A 154 -5.80 2.39 -4.51
N MET A 155 -5.95 1.74 -5.67
CA MET A 155 -4.85 1.04 -6.34
C MET A 155 -3.71 1.98 -6.73
N SER A 156 -4.01 3.09 -7.41
CA SER A 156 -2.99 4.01 -7.90
C SER A 156 -2.31 4.75 -6.76
N GLY A 157 -3.03 5.17 -5.72
CA GLY A 157 -2.44 5.83 -4.55
C GLY A 157 -1.45 4.94 -3.80
N THR A 158 -1.80 3.67 -3.55
CA THR A 158 -0.82 2.73 -2.95
C THR A 158 0.37 2.45 -3.87
N ALA A 159 0.12 2.31 -5.18
CA ALA A 159 1.17 2.03 -6.14
C ALA A 159 2.14 3.21 -6.28
N SER A 160 1.66 4.46 -6.32
CA SER A 160 2.52 5.64 -6.43
C SER A 160 3.48 5.74 -5.26
N THR A 161 2.97 5.60 -4.03
CA THR A 161 3.79 5.62 -2.82
C THR A 161 4.87 4.53 -2.87
N THR A 162 4.48 3.30 -3.21
CA THR A 162 5.41 2.17 -3.30
C THR A 162 6.47 2.39 -4.38
N ILE A 163 6.06 2.81 -5.59
CA ILE A 163 6.99 3.06 -6.70
C ILE A 163 7.99 4.15 -6.33
N CYS A 164 7.56 5.27 -5.73
CA CYS A 164 8.45 6.34 -5.29
C CYS A 164 9.48 5.85 -4.26
N VAL A 165 9.04 5.05 -3.28
CA VAL A 165 9.94 4.46 -2.27
C VAL A 165 11.00 3.57 -2.92
N TYR A 166 10.59 2.65 -3.80
CA TYR A 166 11.55 1.77 -4.48
C TYR A 166 12.48 2.54 -5.42
N ALA A 167 11.97 3.53 -6.15
CA ALA A 167 12.80 4.37 -7.02
C ALA A 167 13.88 5.11 -6.22
N TYR A 168 13.52 5.68 -5.07
CA TYR A 168 14.48 6.31 -4.16
C TYR A 168 15.49 5.32 -3.60
N CYS A 169 15.04 4.15 -3.12
CA CYS A 169 15.95 3.12 -2.60
C CYS A 169 16.93 2.64 -3.67
N MET A 170 16.47 2.41 -4.90
CA MET A 170 17.33 2.01 -6.01
C MET A 170 18.35 3.09 -6.35
N TYR A 171 17.94 4.36 -6.35
CA TYR A 171 18.86 5.48 -6.52
C TYR A 171 19.96 5.48 -5.44
N CYS A 172 19.60 5.31 -4.16
CA CYS A 172 20.55 5.24 -3.05
C CYS A 172 21.54 4.08 -3.16
N ILE A 173 21.08 2.90 -3.60
CA ILE A 173 21.93 1.72 -3.79
C ILE A 173 22.92 1.90 -4.94
N LEU A 174 22.46 2.49 -6.05
CA LEU A 174 23.27 2.59 -7.27
C LEU A 174 24.22 3.79 -7.26
N LYS A 175 23.90 4.87 -6.55
CA LYS A 175 24.71 6.09 -6.51
C LYS A 175 26.20 5.84 -6.16
N PRO A 176 26.55 5.07 -5.11
CA PRO A 176 27.95 4.79 -4.78
C PRO A 176 28.68 3.99 -5.87
N VAL A 177 27.97 3.07 -6.54
CA VAL A 177 28.51 2.24 -7.62
C VAL A 177 28.93 3.12 -8.79
N PHE A 178 28.05 4.02 -9.25
CA PHE A 178 28.35 4.92 -10.37
C PHE A 178 29.49 5.88 -10.08
N ILE A 179 29.59 6.41 -8.84
CA ILE A 179 30.70 7.28 -8.45
C ILE A 179 32.04 6.54 -8.53
N SER A 180 32.06 5.27 -8.13
CA SER A 180 33.27 4.42 -8.15
C SER A 180 33.74 4.03 -9.55
N PHE A 181 32.90 4.17 -10.58
CA PHE A 181 33.27 3.91 -11.98
C PHE A 181 33.81 5.17 -12.70
N ILE A 182 33.54 6.36 -12.17
CA ILE A 182 33.88 7.64 -12.81
C ILE A 182 35.12 8.28 -12.16
N GLY A 183 35.41 7.95 -10.90
CA GLY A 183 36.62 8.37 -10.17
C GLY A 183 37.76 7.37 -10.33
#